data_AF-A0A660XK91-F1
#
_entry.id   AF-A0A660XK91-F1
#
_cell.length_a   1.000
_cell.length_b   1.000
_cell.length_c   1.000
_cell.angle_alpha   90.00
_cell.angle_beta   90.00
_cell.angle_gamma   90.00
#
_symmetry.space_group_name_H-M   'P 1'
#
loop_
_entity.id
_entity.type
_entity.pdbx_description
1 polymer ?
#
loop_
_entity_poly.entity_id
_entity_poly.type
_entity_poly.pdbx_seq_one_letter_code
_entity_poly.pdbx_strand_id
1 'polypeptide(L)'
;MLKAILDSLDGLEEKYVQFYTKNEETGKYHLDENLIVNNTQDVTGLKNNNSALKAEKLALQAKLDKITELEQSNKESGLEAEKKYDELLELKTGQFDEKITAATTKADNAERALKSSMINAAITSLAVELGGENAELLKPHLASRFQVNLVESNYVLQITDVAGKVSAMTREQLSEEFRANKMFKPLLKGRQSSGGGSGGGSGGGKHDEASVTAFFDPSNALYSTEEQYKLEQSNKELHDKLVKKYGLDDVYGQAGVAVR
;
A
#
# COMPACT_ATOMS: atom_id res chain seq x y z
N MET A 1 -71.82 16.33 -70.56
CA MET A 1 -70.62 17.15 -70.27
C MET A 1 -71.00 18.60 -70.40
N LEU A 2 -70.66 19.43 -69.40
CA LEU A 2 -70.88 20.88 -69.45
C LEU A 2 -69.93 21.50 -70.49
N LYS A 3 -70.46 22.37 -71.34
CA LYS A 3 -69.68 23.11 -72.35
C LYS A 3 -69.59 24.57 -71.93
N ALA A 4 -68.48 25.23 -72.25
CA ALA A 4 -68.30 26.65 -71.92
C ALA A 4 -69.31 27.56 -72.62
N ILE A 5 -69.79 27.16 -73.81
CA ILE A 5 -70.76 27.89 -74.63
C ILE A 5 -71.85 26.91 -75.08
N LEU A 6 -73.12 27.34 -74.98
CA LEU A 6 -74.32 26.60 -75.35
C LEU A 6 -75.19 27.44 -76.29
N ASP A 7 -75.80 26.78 -77.29
CA ASP A 7 -76.72 27.44 -78.23
C ASP A 7 -78.15 27.58 -77.63
N SER A 8 -78.53 26.69 -76.71
CA SER A 8 -79.79 26.75 -75.94
C SER A 8 -79.60 26.13 -74.56
N LEU A 9 -80.46 26.49 -73.61
CA LEU A 9 -80.55 25.90 -72.28
C LEU A 9 -81.50 24.68 -72.24
N ASP A 10 -82.22 24.42 -73.32
CA ASP A 10 -83.13 23.27 -73.42
C ASP A 10 -82.36 21.95 -73.38
N GLY A 11 -82.65 21.12 -72.37
CA GLY A 11 -81.96 19.85 -72.13
C GLY A 11 -80.73 19.95 -71.21
N LEU A 12 -80.40 21.14 -70.71
CA LEU A 12 -79.48 21.29 -69.59
C LEU A 12 -80.23 20.98 -68.29
N GLU A 13 -79.66 20.14 -67.41
CA GLU A 13 -80.28 19.89 -66.10
C GLU A 13 -80.47 21.21 -65.35
N GLU A 14 -81.67 21.41 -64.79
CA GLU A 14 -82.15 22.68 -64.25
C GLU A 14 -81.19 23.30 -63.21
N LYS A 15 -80.52 22.46 -62.42
CA LYS A 15 -79.50 22.87 -61.44
C LYS A 15 -78.26 23.54 -62.04
N TYR A 16 -78.02 23.39 -63.35
CA TYR A 16 -76.88 24.00 -64.03
C TYR A 16 -77.24 25.25 -64.83
N VAL A 17 -78.53 25.48 -65.09
CA VAL A 17 -79.02 26.63 -65.86
C VAL A 17 -78.59 27.95 -65.20
N GLN A 18 -78.60 28.00 -63.87
CA GLN A 18 -78.18 29.16 -63.06
C GLN A 18 -76.72 29.59 -63.24
N PHE A 19 -75.87 28.75 -63.86
CA PHE A 19 -74.45 29.05 -64.09
C PHE A 19 -74.18 29.61 -65.48
N TYR A 20 -75.20 29.89 -66.30
CA TYR A 20 -75.02 30.40 -67.66
C TYR A 20 -75.72 31.74 -67.85
N THR A 21 -75.02 32.67 -68.50
CA THR A 21 -75.52 34.02 -68.81
C THR A 21 -75.62 34.18 -70.32
N LYS A 22 -76.72 34.78 -70.79
CA LYS A 22 -76.95 35.00 -72.23
C LYS A 22 -76.06 36.13 -72.73
N ASN A 23 -75.31 35.88 -73.79
CA ASN A 23 -74.56 36.89 -74.51
C ASN A 23 -75.49 37.56 -75.53
N GLU A 24 -75.80 38.84 -75.32
CA GLU A 24 -76.79 39.57 -76.14
C GLU A 24 -76.32 39.85 -77.57
N GLU A 25 -75.00 39.89 -77.82
CA GLU A 25 -74.43 40.14 -79.14
C GLU A 25 -74.47 38.90 -80.05
N THR A 26 -74.32 37.71 -79.47
CA THR A 26 -74.27 36.44 -80.22
C THR A 26 -75.52 35.58 -80.06
N GLY A 27 -76.39 35.92 -79.11
CA GLY A 27 -77.61 35.18 -78.78
C GLY A 27 -77.38 33.85 -78.05
N LYS A 28 -76.12 33.46 -77.78
CA LYS A 28 -75.72 32.19 -77.15
C LYS A 28 -75.56 32.32 -75.63
N TYR A 29 -75.55 31.19 -74.92
CA TYR A 29 -75.40 31.14 -73.46
C TYR A 29 -73.96 30.75 -73.08
N HIS A 30 -73.28 31.58 -72.31
CA HIS A 30 -71.90 31.35 -71.84
C HIS A 30 -71.91 31.02 -70.35
N LEU A 31 -71.01 30.15 -69.89
CA LEU A 31 -70.85 29.90 -68.45
C LEU A 31 -70.46 31.22 -67.76
N ASP A 32 -71.18 31.60 -66.71
CA ASP A 32 -70.96 32.85 -66.00
C ASP A 32 -69.63 32.82 -65.25
N GLU A 33 -68.62 33.44 -65.84
CA GLU A 33 -67.29 33.56 -65.26
C GLU A 33 -67.31 34.35 -63.94
N ASN A 34 -68.31 35.21 -63.71
CA ASN A 34 -68.44 35.95 -62.46
C ASN A 34 -68.82 35.04 -61.27
N LEU A 35 -69.45 33.89 -61.52
CA LEU A 35 -69.67 32.86 -60.50
C LEU A 35 -68.37 32.11 -60.13
N ILE A 36 -67.37 32.12 -61.00
CA ILE A 36 -66.03 31.57 -60.73
C ILE A 36 -65.21 32.59 -59.93
N VAL A 37 -65.34 33.88 -60.24
CA VAL A 37 -64.62 34.98 -59.56
C VAL A 37 -65.10 35.18 -58.10
N ASN A 38 -66.37 34.94 -57.79
CA ASN A 38 -66.90 35.13 -56.44
C ASN A 38 -66.52 34.04 -55.43
N ASN A 39 -65.94 32.92 -55.87
CA ASN A 39 -65.49 31.84 -54.99
C ASN A 39 -63.95 31.76 -54.86
N THR A 40 -63.22 32.68 -55.47
CA THR A 40 -61.85 32.99 -55.05
C THR A 40 -61.93 33.95 -53.87
N GLN A 41 -62.35 33.46 -52.71
CA GLN A 41 -62.02 34.13 -51.46
C GLN A 41 -60.52 34.42 -51.45
N ASP A 42 -60.10 35.55 -50.89
CA ASP A 42 -58.70 35.96 -50.83
C ASP A 42 -57.81 34.89 -50.16
N VAL A 43 -57.31 33.95 -50.97
CA VAL A 43 -56.48 32.80 -50.55
C VAL A 43 -55.03 33.20 -50.35
N THR A 44 -54.68 34.47 -50.56
CA THR A 44 -53.31 34.96 -50.41
C THR A 44 -52.84 34.79 -48.97
N GLY A 45 -53.68 35.10 -47.98
CA GLY A 45 -53.39 34.90 -46.56
C GLY A 45 -53.13 33.44 -46.20
N LEU A 46 -53.95 32.51 -46.71
CA LEU A 46 -53.76 31.07 -46.48
C LEU A 46 -52.50 30.52 -47.14
N LYS A 47 -52.18 30.98 -48.37
CA LYS A 47 -50.97 30.59 -49.09
C LYS A 47 -49.71 31.11 -48.40
N ASN A 48 -49.75 32.35 -47.92
CA ASN A 48 -48.67 32.97 -47.15
C ASN A 48 -48.45 32.25 -45.81
N ASN A 49 -49.54 31.92 -45.09
CA ASN A 49 -49.46 31.15 -43.86
C ASN A 49 -48.91 29.74 -44.09
N ASN A 50 -49.32 29.07 -45.16
CA ASN A 50 -48.81 27.74 -45.51
C ASN A 50 -47.31 27.80 -45.87
N SER A 51 -46.87 28.80 -46.63
CA SER A 51 -45.44 28.99 -46.90
C SER A 51 -44.64 29.32 -45.64
N ALA A 52 -45.19 30.17 -44.75
CA ALA A 52 -44.56 30.52 -43.49
C ALA A 52 -44.45 29.29 -42.57
N LEU A 53 -45.51 28.51 -42.44
CA LEU A 53 -45.52 27.27 -41.65
C LEU A 53 -44.56 26.21 -42.22
N LYS A 54 -44.43 26.10 -43.55
CA LYS A 54 -43.44 25.21 -44.17
C LYS A 54 -42.01 25.68 -43.91
N ALA A 55 -41.76 26.98 -44.01
CA ALA A 55 -40.45 27.56 -43.71
C ALA A 55 -40.10 27.39 -42.22
N GLU A 56 -41.07 27.61 -41.32
CA GLU A 56 -40.90 27.40 -39.89
C GLU A 56 -40.67 25.93 -39.55
N LYS A 57 -41.43 25.00 -40.15
CA LYS A 57 -41.23 23.56 -39.98
C LYS A 57 -39.83 23.13 -40.44
N LEU A 58 -39.37 23.62 -41.59
CA LEU A 58 -38.01 23.34 -42.09
C LEU A 58 -36.95 23.92 -41.15
N ALA A 59 -37.15 25.13 -40.64
CA ALA A 59 -36.24 25.76 -39.68
C ALA A 59 -36.20 25.00 -38.34
N LEU A 60 -37.34 24.50 -37.86
CA LEU A 60 -37.43 23.67 -36.66
C LEU A 60 -36.78 22.31 -36.87
N GLN A 61 -36.99 21.67 -38.02
CA GLN A 61 -36.32 20.42 -38.37
C GLN A 61 -34.80 20.57 -38.38
N ALA A 62 -34.29 21.62 -39.03
CA ALA A 62 -32.85 21.89 -39.05
C ALA A 62 -32.26 22.14 -37.64
N LYS A 63 -33.04 22.74 -36.73
CA LYS A 63 -32.63 22.90 -35.32
C LYS A 63 -32.61 21.57 -34.58
N LEU A 64 -33.61 20.71 -34.80
CA LEU A 64 -33.66 19.38 -34.20
C LEU A 64 -32.48 18.52 -34.66
N ASP A 65 -32.20 18.50 -35.96
CA ASP A 65 -31.07 17.75 -36.52
C ASP A 65 -29.75 18.19 -35.89
N LYS A 66 -29.55 19.51 -35.75
CA LYS A 66 -28.36 20.10 -35.11
C LYS A 66 -28.26 19.78 -33.62
N ILE A 67 -29.37 19.77 -32.88
CA ILE A 67 -29.38 19.36 -31.46
C ILE A 67 -28.98 17.89 -31.35
N THR A 68 -29.55 17.04 -32.20
CA THR A 68 -29.28 15.60 -32.20
C THR A 68 -27.81 15.30 -32.50
N GLU A 69 -27.22 16.01 -33.46
CA GLU A 69 -25.80 15.90 -33.82
C GLU A 69 -24.88 16.36 -32.67
N LEU A 70 -25.21 17.46 -32.00
CA LEU A 70 -24.47 17.93 -30.81
C LEU A 70 -24.56 16.96 -29.63
N GLU A 71 -25.75 16.36 -29.40
CA GLU A 71 -25.94 15.35 -28.36
C GLU A 71 -25.13 14.07 -28.64
N GLN A 72 -25.10 13.62 -29.89
CA GLN A 72 -24.29 12.47 -30.31
C GLN A 72 -22.79 12.76 -30.15
N SER A 73 -22.32 13.90 -30.64
CA SER A 73 -20.91 14.29 -30.52
C SER A 73 -20.46 14.43 -29.05
N ASN A 74 -21.30 15.01 -28.18
CA ASN A 74 -21.02 15.09 -26.74
C ASN A 74 -20.97 13.70 -26.07
N LYS A 75 -21.88 12.79 -26.45
CA LYS A 75 -21.92 11.43 -25.92
C LYS A 75 -20.69 10.63 -26.34
N GLU A 76 -20.29 10.71 -27.61
CA GLU A 76 -19.09 10.07 -28.13
C GLU A 76 -17.83 10.58 -27.43
N SER A 77 -17.71 11.91 -27.27
CA SER A 77 -16.60 12.54 -26.55
C SER A 77 -16.53 12.10 -25.08
N GLY A 78 -17.68 11.96 -24.41
CA GLY A 78 -17.76 11.44 -23.05
C GLY A 78 -17.33 9.98 -22.94
N LEU A 79 -17.78 9.13 -23.85
CA LEU A 79 -17.39 7.71 -23.91
C LEU A 79 -15.89 7.53 -24.19
N GLU A 80 -15.30 8.37 -25.05
CA GLU A 80 -13.85 8.36 -25.28
C GLU A 80 -13.05 8.81 -24.05
N ALA A 81 -13.54 9.81 -23.31
CA ALA A 81 -12.92 10.25 -22.08
C ALA A 81 -12.98 9.17 -20.99
N GLU A 82 -14.11 8.46 -20.89
CA GLU A 82 -14.30 7.33 -19.96
C GLU A 82 -13.35 6.18 -20.29
N LYS A 83 -13.27 5.77 -21.56
CA LYS A 83 -12.31 4.73 -22.00
C LYS A 83 -10.86 5.10 -21.69
N LYS A 84 -10.45 6.34 -21.97
CA LYS A 84 -9.10 6.83 -21.64
C LYS A 84 -8.86 6.85 -20.14
N TYR A 85 -9.88 7.17 -19.33
CA TYR A 85 -9.78 7.12 -17.88
C TYR A 85 -9.58 5.69 -17.39
N ASP A 86 -10.35 4.74 -17.91
CA ASP A 86 -10.25 3.32 -17.55
C ASP A 86 -8.88 2.74 -17.93
N GLU A 87 -8.39 3.02 -19.15
CA GLU A 87 -7.04 2.62 -19.58
C GLU A 87 -5.94 3.19 -18.66
N LEU A 88 -6.08 4.45 -18.25
CA LEU A 88 -5.12 5.12 -17.39
C LEU A 88 -5.19 4.60 -15.95
N LEU A 89 -6.38 4.23 -15.48
CA LEU A 89 -6.60 3.57 -14.20
C LEU A 89 -6.00 2.17 -14.19
N GLU A 90 -6.22 1.38 -15.23
CA GLU A 90 -5.65 0.03 -15.39
C GLU A 90 -4.11 0.10 -15.44
N LEU A 91 -3.55 0.99 -16.26
CA LEU A 91 -2.11 1.21 -16.34
C LEU A 91 -1.52 1.60 -14.98
N LYS A 92 -2.17 2.54 -14.27
CA LYS A 92 -1.72 2.99 -12.96
C LYS A 92 -1.80 1.86 -11.92
N THR A 93 -2.88 1.08 -11.94
CA THR A 93 -3.07 -0.05 -11.03
C THR A 93 -2.00 -1.11 -11.27
N GLY A 94 -1.77 -1.51 -12.53
CA GLY A 94 -0.71 -2.46 -12.88
C GLY A 94 0.69 -1.97 -12.47
N GLN A 95 0.99 -0.68 -12.64
CA GLN A 95 2.26 -0.10 -12.17
C GLN A 95 2.40 -0.14 -10.64
N PHE A 96 1.32 0.06 -9.89
CA PHE A 96 1.35 -0.05 -8.44
C PHE A 96 1.53 -1.49 -7.99
N ASP A 97 0.84 -2.45 -8.61
CA ASP A 97 0.98 -3.87 -8.31
C ASP A 97 2.40 -4.35 -8.57
N GLU A 98 3.01 -3.93 -9.68
CA GLU A 98 4.42 -4.24 -9.99
C GLU A 98 5.36 -3.64 -8.94
N LYS A 99 5.16 -2.37 -8.56
CA LYS A 99 5.97 -1.71 -7.52
C LYS A 99 5.82 -2.37 -6.15
N ILE A 100 4.61 -2.76 -5.77
CA ILE A 100 4.33 -3.47 -4.52
C ILE A 100 5.04 -4.81 -4.55
N THR A 101 4.88 -5.58 -5.62
CA THR A 101 5.52 -6.90 -5.79
C THR A 101 7.04 -6.79 -5.71
N ALA A 102 7.63 -5.80 -6.41
CA ALA A 102 9.06 -5.55 -6.38
C ALA A 102 9.56 -5.12 -4.99
N ALA A 103 8.83 -4.23 -4.31
CA ALA A 103 9.17 -3.77 -2.97
C ALA A 103 9.09 -4.91 -1.94
N THR A 104 8.02 -5.71 -1.96
CA THR A 104 7.85 -6.87 -1.08
C THR A 104 8.94 -7.91 -1.33
N THR A 105 9.23 -8.24 -2.59
CA THR A 105 10.31 -9.17 -2.93
C THR A 105 11.67 -8.69 -2.43
N LYS A 106 11.94 -7.38 -2.55
CA LYS A 106 13.18 -6.78 -2.06
C LYS A 106 13.27 -6.82 -0.53
N ALA A 107 12.17 -6.55 0.16
CA ALA A 107 12.10 -6.62 1.62
C ALA A 107 12.34 -8.05 2.12
N ASP A 108 11.68 -9.04 1.52
CA ASP A 108 11.84 -10.46 1.85
C ASP A 108 13.30 -10.93 1.65
N ASN A 109 13.91 -10.52 0.54
CA ASN A 109 15.30 -10.86 0.25
C ASN A 109 16.26 -10.20 1.24
N ALA A 110 16.03 -8.92 1.58
CA ALA A 110 16.83 -8.20 2.57
C ALA A 110 16.69 -8.84 3.96
N GLU A 111 15.48 -9.24 4.36
CA GLU A 111 15.23 -9.94 5.62
C GLU A 111 15.95 -11.29 5.68
N ARG A 112 15.84 -12.11 4.63
CA ARG A 112 16.56 -13.40 4.55
C ARG A 112 18.07 -13.21 4.62
N ALA A 113 18.60 -12.23 3.90
CA ALA A 113 20.03 -11.91 3.91
C ALA A 113 20.50 -11.44 5.30
N LEU A 114 19.71 -10.59 5.97
CA LEU A 114 20.01 -10.11 7.32
C LEU A 114 20.01 -11.27 8.33
N LYS A 115 18.96 -12.08 8.35
CA LYS A 115 18.87 -13.27 9.23
C LYS A 115 20.06 -14.20 9.02
N SER A 116 20.37 -14.52 7.76
CA SER A 116 21.50 -15.36 7.40
C SER A 116 22.84 -14.75 7.85
N SER A 117 23.04 -13.44 7.64
CA SER A 117 24.25 -12.73 8.06
C SER A 117 24.44 -12.76 9.58
N MET A 118 23.39 -12.48 10.36
CA MET A 118 23.44 -12.52 11.83
C MET A 118 23.80 -13.92 12.35
N ILE A 119 23.13 -14.95 11.80
CA ILE A 119 23.38 -16.34 12.17
C ILE A 119 24.83 -16.73 11.79
N ASN A 120 25.26 -16.46 10.57
CA ASN A 120 26.60 -16.81 10.10
C ASN A 120 27.71 -16.09 10.88
N ALA A 121 27.50 -14.83 11.25
CA ALA A 121 28.44 -14.07 12.08
C ALA A 121 28.57 -14.70 13.47
N ALA A 122 27.45 -15.05 14.10
CA ALA A 122 27.44 -15.69 15.42
C ALA A 122 28.08 -17.08 15.39
N ILE A 123 27.72 -17.92 14.41
CA ILE A 123 28.31 -19.24 14.18
C ILE A 123 29.81 -19.11 14.01
N THR A 124 30.26 -18.22 13.12
CA THR A 124 31.69 -18.06 12.81
C THR A 124 32.45 -17.60 14.04
N SER A 125 31.92 -16.61 14.77
CA SER A 125 32.52 -16.11 16.01
C SER A 125 32.68 -17.22 17.05
N LEU A 126 31.62 -17.99 17.32
CA LEU A 126 31.65 -19.04 18.33
C LEU A 126 32.46 -20.26 17.88
N ALA A 127 32.42 -20.62 16.59
CA ALA A 127 33.21 -21.72 16.03
C ALA A 127 34.71 -21.45 16.13
N VAL A 128 35.15 -20.23 15.82
CA VAL A 128 36.55 -19.81 15.96
C VAL A 128 36.98 -19.81 17.43
N GLU A 129 36.12 -19.32 18.32
CA GLU A 129 36.37 -19.32 19.77
C GLU A 129 36.52 -20.74 20.34
N LEU A 130 35.68 -21.68 19.88
CA LEU A 130 35.65 -23.06 20.37
C LEU A 130 36.70 -23.97 19.72
N GLY A 131 36.82 -23.93 18.39
CA GLY A 131 37.60 -24.89 17.60
C GLY A 131 38.93 -24.38 17.08
N GLY A 132 39.15 -23.06 17.03
CA GLY A 132 40.33 -22.48 16.40
C GLY A 132 40.49 -22.96 14.96
N GLU A 133 41.52 -23.76 14.70
CA GLU A 133 41.78 -24.38 13.39
C GLU A 133 40.67 -25.34 12.93
N ASN A 134 39.95 -25.97 13.87
CA ASN A 134 38.85 -26.90 13.59
C ASN A 134 37.49 -26.20 13.50
N ALA A 135 37.44 -24.87 13.46
CA ALA A 135 36.19 -24.10 13.49
C ALA A 135 35.18 -24.54 12.42
N GLU A 136 35.65 -24.79 11.19
CA GLU A 136 34.78 -25.22 10.07
C GLU A 136 33.99 -26.50 10.38
N LEU A 137 34.56 -27.43 11.17
CA LEU A 137 33.90 -28.68 11.54
C LEU A 137 32.78 -28.48 12.58
N LEU A 138 32.85 -27.39 13.36
CA LEU A 138 31.85 -27.06 14.38
C LEU A 138 30.66 -26.28 13.81
N LYS A 139 30.84 -25.56 12.69
CA LYS A 139 29.82 -24.66 12.12
C LYS A 139 28.47 -25.34 11.86
N PRO A 140 28.38 -26.55 11.27
CA PRO A 140 27.09 -27.19 10.98
C PRO A 140 26.30 -27.51 12.26
N HIS A 141 27.01 -27.86 13.34
CA HIS A 141 26.41 -28.17 14.63
C HIS A 141 26.02 -26.92 15.41
N LEU A 142 26.73 -25.81 15.22
CA LEU A 142 26.35 -24.52 15.78
C LEU A 142 25.18 -23.88 15.01
N ALA A 143 25.09 -24.13 13.70
CA ALA A 143 24.03 -23.59 12.86
C ALA A 143 22.63 -24.05 13.31
N SER A 144 22.49 -25.28 13.79
CA SER A 144 21.22 -25.78 14.33
C SER A 144 20.86 -25.20 15.70
N ARG A 145 21.78 -24.46 16.34
CA ARG A 145 21.65 -23.90 17.68
C ARG A 145 21.36 -22.40 17.71
N PHE A 146 21.29 -21.75 16.55
CA PHE A 146 20.98 -20.33 16.43
C PHE A 146 19.73 -20.11 15.59
N GLN A 147 18.89 -19.17 16.03
CA GLN A 147 17.72 -18.72 15.32
C GLN A 147 17.61 -17.19 15.46
N VAL A 148 17.09 -16.52 14.44
CA VAL A 148 16.77 -15.08 14.52
C VAL A 148 15.26 -14.92 14.52
N ASN A 149 14.74 -14.29 15.57
CA ASN A 149 13.33 -14.02 15.74
C ASN A 149 13.09 -12.51 15.81
N LEU A 150 11.93 -12.07 15.33
CA LEU A 150 11.51 -10.68 15.44
C LEU A 150 10.81 -10.50 16.79
N VAL A 151 11.41 -9.73 17.69
CA VAL A 151 10.88 -9.39 19.01
C VAL A 151 10.78 -7.88 19.09
N GLU A 152 9.58 -7.36 19.37
CA GLU A 152 9.36 -5.90 19.52
C GLU A 152 9.95 -5.08 18.36
N SER A 153 9.72 -5.54 17.13
CA SER A 153 10.21 -4.92 15.89
C SER A 153 11.73 -4.94 15.66
N ASN A 154 12.49 -5.68 16.48
CA ASN A 154 13.93 -5.88 16.31
C ASN A 154 14.26 -7.35 16.05
N TYR A 155 15.20 -7.61 15.14
CA TYR A 155 15.72 -8.96 14.94
C TYR A 155 16.68 -9.31 16.07
N VAL A 156 16.31 -10.32 16.86
CA VAL A 156 17.11 -10.80 18.00
C VAL A 156 17.62 -12.19 17.70
N LEU A 157 18.93 -12.36 17.85
CA LEU A 157 19.57 -13.68 17.80
C LEU A 157 19.27 -14.43 19.10
N GLN A 158 18.66 -15.60 18.97
CA GLN A 158 18.31 -16.48 20.07
C GLN A 158 18.98 -17.84 19.89
N ILE A 159 19.24 -18.51 21.01
CA ILE A 159 19.84 -19.83 21.04
C ILE A 159 18.72 -20.86 21.16
N THR A 160 18.86 -21.97 20.43
CA THR A 160 17.94 -23.09 20.50
C THR A 160 18.53 -24.26 21.29
N ASP A 161 17.65 -25.07 21.86
CA ASP A 161 18.00 -26.33 22.49
C ASP A 161 18.28 -27.43 21.44
N VAL A 162 18.60 -28.64 21.90
CA VAL A 162 18.86 -29.81 21.02
C VAL A 162 17.63 -30.21 20.19
N ALA A 163 16.43 -29.84 20.63
CA ALA A 163 15.18 -30.09 19.93
C ALA A 163 14.79 -28.95 18.96
N GLY A 164 15.62 -27.91 18.83
CA GLY A 164 15.38 -26.75 17.97
C GLY A 164 14.37 -25.74 18.54
N LYS A 165 14.05 -25.82 19.84
CA LYS A 165 13.17 -24.84 20.50
C LYS A 165 13.99 -23.69 21.07
N VAL A 166 13.42 -22.49 21.03
CA VAL A 166 14.04 -21.30 21.63
C VAL A 166 14.30 -21.54 23.12
N SER A 167 15.53 -21.28 23.52
CA SER A 167 16.02 -21.47 24.88
C SER A 167 16.42 -20.11 25.47
N ALA A 168 16.33 -19.99 26.80
CA ALA A 168 16.86 -18.85 27.55
C ALA A 168 18.38 -18.93 27.76
N MET A 169 19.05 -19.86 27.08
CA MET A 169 20.49 -20.06 27.20
C MET A 169 21.28 -18.86 26.68
N THR A 170 22.37 -18.55 27.37
CA THR A 170 23.34 -17.57 26.89
C THR A 170 24.37 -18.22 25.97
N ARG A 171 25.12 -17.38 25.24
CA ARG A 171 26.21 -17.85 24.37
C ARG A 171 27.27 -18.63 25.16
N GLU A 172 27.56 -18.20 26.38
CA GLU A 172 28.54 -18.83 27.27
C GLU A 172 28.07 -20.22 27.69
N GLN A 173 26.79 -20.37 28.03
CA GLN A 173 26.20 -21.67 28.38
C GLN A 173 26.22 -22.64 27.21
N LEU A 174 25.95 -22.16 25.98
CA LEU A 174 26.09 -22.97 24.77
C LEU A 174 27.55 -23.39 24.54
N SER A 175 28.50 -22.47 24.74
CA SER A 175 29.94 -22.73 24.65
C SER A 175 30.38 -23.81 25.65
N GLU A 176 29.85 -23.79 26.87
CA GLU A 176 30.08 -24.82 27.89
C GLU A 176 29.45 -26.17 27.53
N GLU A 177 28.24 -26.19 26.97
CA GLU A 177 27.59 -27.41 26.50
C GLU A 177 28.44 -28.14 25.44
N PHE A 178 28.96 -27.39 24.47
CA PHE A 178 29.85 -27.94 23.45
C PHE A 178 31.15 -28.47 24.05
N ARG A 179 31.72 -27.79 25.05
CA ARG A 179 32.92 -28.24 25.78
C ARG A 179 32.69 -29.48 26.64
N ALA A 180 31.49 -29.62 27.20
CA ALA A 180 31.10 -30.79 27.99
C ALA A 180 30.84 -32.02 27.10
N ASN A 181 30.41 -31.82 25.86
CA ASN A 181 30.06 -32.89 24.94
C ASN A 181 31.30 -33.67 24.46
N LYS A 182 31.32 -34.97 24.75
CA LYS A 182 32.41 -35.89 24.41
C LYS A 182 32.71 -35.93 22.91
N MET A 183 31.71 -35.74 22.05
CA MET A 183 31.87 -35.78 20.59
C MET A 183 32.70 -34.62 20.06
N PHE A 184 32.58 -33.44 20.69
CA PHE A 184 33.28 -32.24 20.22
C PHE A 184 34.64 -32.05 20.89
N LYS A 185 34.90 -32.67 22.05
CA LYS A 185 36.18 -32.56 22.77
C LYS A 185 37.44 -32.64 21.91
N PRO A 186 37.58 -33.58 20.93
CA PRO A 186 38.77 -33.65 20.08
C PRO A 186 38.94 -32.46 19.13
N LEU A 187 37.84 -31.80 18.78
CA LEU A 187 37.80 -30.66 17.85
C LEU A 187 38.00 -29.32 18.55
N LEU A 188 37.85 -29.28 19.88
CA LEU A 188 37.92 -28.04 20.63
C LEU A 188 39.36 -27.65 20.92
N LYS A 189 39.64 -26.36 20.80
CA LYS A 189 40.87 -25.78 21.29
C LYS A 189 40.91 -25.95 22.82
N GLY A 190 42.05 -26.38 23.34
CA GLY A 190 42.27 -26.42 24.79
C GLY A 190 41.97 -25.04 25.40
N ARG A 191 41.39 -25.00 26.60
CA ARG A 191 41.14 -23.73 27.30
C ARG A 191 42.45 -22.96 27.36
N GLN A 192 42.53 -21.83 26.66
CA GLN A 192 43.58 -20.84 26.90
C GLN A 192 43.22 -20.07 28.16
N SER A 193 43.11 -20.77 29.30
CA SER A 193 43.48 -20.11 30.54
C SER A 193 44.98 -19.89 30.42
N SER A 194 45.40 -18.63 30.50
CA SER A 194 46.78 -18.24 30.77
C SER A 194 47.46 -19.28 31.64
N GLY A 195 48.58 -19.84 31.17
CA GLY A 195 49.36 -20.82 31.91
C GLY A 195 49.89 -20.20 33.21
N GLY A 196 49.17 -20.39 34.30
CA GLY A 196 49.65 -20.28 35.66
C GLY A 196 49.37 -21.61 36.34
N GLY A 197 50.42 -22.37 36.64
CA GLY A 197 50.31 -23.73 37.16
C GLY A 197 49.55 -23.80 38.50
N SER A 198 48.97 -24.99 38.73
CA SER A 198 48.58 -25.55 40.03
C SER A 198 47.62 -24.73 40.91
N GLY A 199 46.38 -25.21 41.01
CA GLY A 199 45.43 -24.80 42.04
C GLY A 199 44.07 -25.40 41.75
N GLY A 200 43.84 -26.63 42.20
CA GLY A 200 42.53 -27.25 42.09
C GLY A 200 41.48 -26.54 42.95
N GLY A 201 40.22 -26.62 42.53
CA GLY A 201 39.09 -26.40 43.43
C GLY A 201 38.02 -25.43 42.94
N SER A 202 36.86 -26.00 42.65
CA SER A 202 35.52 -25.42 42.79
C SER A 202 35.12 -24.22 41.94
N GLY A 203 34.25 -24.51 40.97
CA GLY A 203 33.15 -23.62 40.66
C GLY A 203 32.21 -23.45 41.86
N GLY A 204 31.58 -22.28 41.94
CA GLY A 204 30.64 -21.89 42.98
C GLY A 204 30.96 -20.48 43.46
N GLY A 205 30.29 -19.48 42.89
CA GLY A 205 30.45 -18.07 43.25
C GLY A 205 30.21 -17.84 44.74
N LYS A 206 31.31 -17.74 45.48
CA LYS A 206 31.40 -16.99 46.73
C LYS A 206 32.37 -15.86 46.45
N HIS A 207 31.87 -14.64 46.44
CA HIS A 207 32.73 -13.47 46.52
C HIS A 207 33.38 -13.48 47.90
N ASP A 208 34.61 -13.99 48.00
CA ASP A 208 35.38 -13.87 49.23
C ASP A 208 35.62 -12.38 49.50
N GLU A 209 35.38 -11.94 50.74
CA GLU A 209 35.45 -10.53 51.17
C GLU A 209 36.74 -9.84 50.68
N ALA A 210 37.87 -10.55 50.70
CA ALA A 210 39.16 -10.05 50.23
C ALA A 210 39.21 -9.69 48.73
N SER A 211 38.42 -10.37 47.89
CA SER A 211 38.39 -10.12 46.45
C SER A 211 37.55 -8.89 46.09
N VAL A 212 36.55 -8.56 46.91
CA VAL A 212 35.60 -7.48 46.65
C VAL A 212 35.92 -6.20 47.42
N THR A 213 36.70 -6.25 48.50
CA THR A 213 37.11 -5.05 49.26
C THR A 213 37.83 -4.00 48.41
N ALA A 214 38.54 -4.42 47.35
CA ALA A 214 39.25 -3.51 46.47
C ALA A 214 38.30 -2.55 45.72
N PHE A 215 37.04 -2.94 45.51
CA PHE A 215 36.04 -2.11 44.83
C PHE A 215 35.50 -0.99 45.73
N PHE A 216 35.60 -1.12 47.06
CA PHE A 216 34.99 -0.22 48.05
C PHE A 216 35.98 0.79 48.65
N ASP A 217 37.28 0.66 48.41
CA ASP A 217 38.28 1.60 48.91
C ASP A 217 38.49 2.73 47.88
N PRO A 218 38.07 3.99 48.16
CA PRO A 218 38.18 5.09 47.21
C PRO A 218 39.62 5.44 46.81
N SER A 219 40.60 5.00 47.60
CA SER A 219 42.03 5.19 47.32
C SER A 219 42.64 4.09 46.45
N ASN A 220 41.88 3.03 46.16
CA ASN A 220 42.31 1.90 45.37
C ASN A 220 42.02 2.13 43.88
N ALA A 221 42.97 1.77 43.00
CA ALA A 221 42.81 1.88 41.55
C ALA A 221 41.65 1.02 40.99
N LEU A 222 41.18 0.03 41.76
CA LEU A 222 40.05 -0.82 41.42
C LEU A 222 38.72 -0.31 42.01
N TYR A 223 38.68 0.87 42.64
CA TYR A 223 37.43 1.46 43.13
C TYR A 223 36.40 1.54 41.99
N SER A 224 35.25 0.91 42.17
CA SER A 224 34.23 0.81 41.13
C SER A 224 32.83 0.73 41.72
N THR A 225 32.01 1.75 41.45
CA THR A 225 30.60 1.80 41.85
C THR A 225 29.76 0.74 41.13
N GLU A 226 30.14 0.35 39.91
CA GLU A 226 29.46 -0.70 39.16
C GLU A 226 29.64 -2.09 39.80
N GLU A 227 30.86 -2.39 40.26
CA GLU A 227 31.15 -3.66 40.96
C GLU A 227 30.52 -3.68 42.36
N GLN A 228 30.45 -2.53 43.05
CA GLN A 228 29.69 -2.39 44.29
C GLN A 228 28.19 -2.72 44.06
N TYR A 229 27.57 -2.18 43.00
CA TYR A 229 26.16 -2.45 42.67
C TYR A 229 25.90 -3.93 42.30
N LYS A 230 26.83 -4.58 41.57
CA LYS A 230 26.75 -6.01 41.30
C LYS A 230 26.85 -6.84 42.59
N LEU A 231 27.68 -6.40 43.54
CA LEU A 231 27.75 -7.03 44.86
C LEU A 231 26.47 -6.82 45.66
N GLU A 232 25.82 -5.66 45.57
CA GLU A 232 24.53 -5.41 46.22
C GLU A 232 23.44 -6.36 45.72
N GLN A 233 23.36 -6.59 44.40
CA GLN A 233 22.37 -7.51 43.81
C GLN A 233 22.63 -8.98 44.16
N SER A 234 23.90 -9.37 44.33
CA SER A 234 24.29 -10.77 44.54
C SER A 234 24.48 -11.15 46.00
N ASN A 235 24.92 -10.22 46.85
CA ASN A 235 25.17 -10.40 48.28
C ASN A 235 25.06 -9.07 49.06
N LYS A 236 23.82 -8.68 49.35
CA LYS A 236 23.48 -7.44 50.05
C LYS A 236 24.13 -7.32 51.44
N GLU A 237 24.21 -8.40 52.22
CA GLU A 237 24.81 -8.36 53.56
C GLU A 237 26.29 -8.02 53.52
N LEU A 238 27.03 -8.58 52.56
CA LEU A 238 28.45 -8.28 52.37
C LEU A 238 28.66 -6.86 51.84
N HIS A 239 27.81 -6.42 50.91
CA HIS A 239 27.80 -5.04 50.43
C HIS A 239 27.62 -4.05 51.59
N ASP A 240 26.55 -4.17 52.37
CA ASP A 240 26.25 -3.26 53.48
C ASP A 240 27.39 -3.23 54.53
N LYS A 241 28.02 -4.38 54.79
CA LYS A 241 29.19 -4.49 55.68
C LYS A 241 30.39 -3.70 55.13
N LEU A 242 30.63 -3.74 53.82
CA LEU A 242 31.75 -3.06 53.17
C LEU A 242 31.50 -1.55 53.01
N VAL A 243 30.28 -1.15 52.65
CA VAL A 243 29.89 0.28 52.62
C VAL A 243 30.16 0.93 53.99
N LYS A 244 29.73 0.28 55.08
CA LYS A 244 29.97 0.75 56.44
C LYS A 244 31.46 0.75 56.82
N LYS A 245 32.22 -0.25 56.37
CA LYS A 245 33.67 -0.36 56.64
C LYS A 245 34.47 0.78 56.02
N TYR A 246 34.07 1.21 54.81
CA TYR A 246 34.75 2.28 54.07
C TYR A 246 34.06 3.65 54.19
N GLY A 247 33.00 3.77 54.99
CA GLY A 247 32.31 5.03 55.24
C GLY A 247 31.57 5.59 54.02
N LEU A 248 31.08 4.71 53.14
CA LEU A 248 30.38 5.08 51.89
C LEU A 248 28.88 5.36 52.08
N ASP A 249 28.40 5.35 53.33
CA ASP A 249 26.99 5.47 53.70
C ASP A 249 26.33 6.77 53.18
N ASP A 250 27.11 7.85 53.00
CA ASP A 250 26.62 9.16 52.53
C ASP A 250 26.63 9.33 51.00
N VAL A 251 27.27 8.43 50.24
CA VAL A 251 27.43 8.58 48.78
C VAL A 251 26.22 8.06 48.01
N TYR A 252 25.53 7.04 48.54
CA TYR A 252 24.34 6.47 47.91
C TYR A 252 23.05 7.27 48.16
N GLY A 253 23.09 8.28 49.04
CA GLY A 253 21.98 9.18 49.34
C GLY A 253 21.88 10.44 48.47
N GLN A 254 22.88 10.72 47.61
CA GLN A 254 22.90 11.92 46.75
C GLN A 254 23.15 11.61 45.27
N ALA A 255 22.44 10.62 44.71
CA ALA A 255 22.23 10.52 43.27
C ALA A 255 21.27 11.62 42.74
N GLY A 256 21.55 12.87 43.13
CA GLY A 256 20.77 14.03 42.78
C GLY A 256 21.35 15.27 43.46
N VAL A 257 22.44 15.83 42.91
CA VAL A 257 22.61 17.27 42.63
C VAL A 257 24.06 17.57 42.17
N ALA A 258 24.12 18.14 40.97
CA ALA A 258 25.11 19.07 40.42
C ALA A 258 26.56 18.63 40.17
N VAL A 259 26.82 18.34 38.88
CA VAL A 259 27.67 19.14 37.99
C VAL A 259 28.48 20.26 38.67
N ARG A 260 29.81 20.13 38.64
CA ARG A 260 30.73 21.18 38.19
C ARG A 260 32.07 20.59 37.76
#